data_AF-A0A0Q0H6V8-F1
#
_entry.id   AF-A0A0Q0H6V8-F1
#
_cell.length_a   1.000
_cell.length_b   1.000
_cell.length_c   1.000
_cell.angle_alpha   90.00
_cell.angle_beta   90.00
_cell.angle_gamma   90.00
#
_symmetry.space_group_name_H-M   'P 1'
#
loop_
_entity.id
_entity.type
_entity.pdbx_description
1 polymer ?
#
loop_
_entity_poly.entity_id
_entity_poly.type
_entity_poly.pdbx_seq_one_letter_code
_entity_poly.pdbx_strand_id
1 'polypeptide(L)'
;MLEIKYTIDDITTLMYVDQVHIFSNFNKQWVTAASLKTGDKIIARNGSQASILRIVEVDTRKPNAELVAKLRDVKLSHNHHFFVTQQPQSALEVSCEQPPNDPLELIPYQLANKPSYLPNGEPTGHHSGPWVAAKYVDEVGNEFIGWGRANDRHCAEDAAVIDLKDKVADVSLLTQQNVTISHAYIRKYSKRGRLINTMSPCQYCRDNYGMALNDSRVGNSNVVKAGRDHLPIA
;
A
#
# COMPACT_ATOMS: atom_id res chain seq x y z
N MET A 1 -30.04 3.65 -3.52
CA MET A 1 -28.64 3.14 -3.54
C MET A 1 -28.50 2.20 -4.72
N LEU A 2 -27.30 2.04 -5.28
CA LEU A 2 -27.00 1.10 -6.36
C LEU A 2 -26.09 -0.01 -5.85
N GLU A 3 -26.38 -1.25 -6.23
CA GLU A 3 -25.46 -2.38 -6.18
C GLU A 3 -24.80 -2.51 -7.56
N ILE A 4 -23.48 -2.43 -7.60
CA ILE A 4 -22.71 -2.48 -8.84
C ILE A 4 -21.75 -3.67 -8.79
N LYS A 5 -21.96 -4.65 -9.66
CA LYS A 5 -21.05 -5.77 -9.90
C LYS A 5 -20.01 -5.38 -10.94
N TYR A 6 -18.75 -5.63 -10.66
CA TYR A 6 -17.65 -5.31 -11.56
C TYR A 6 -16.54 -6.36 -11.50
N THR A 7 -15.66 -6.34 -12.49
CA THR A 7 -14.43 -7.14 -12.52
C THR A 7 -13.22 -6.27 -12.75
N ILE A 8 -12.12 -6.57 -12.06
CA ILE A 8 -10.78 -6.05 -12.36
C ILE A 8 -9.93 -7.29 -12.60
N ASP A 9 -9.37 -7.40 -13.80
CA ASP A 9 -8.72 -8.63 -14.28
C ASP A 9 -9.69 -9.83 -14.06
N ASP A 10 -9.21 -10.89 -13.42
CA ASP A 10 -9.99 -12.12 -13.15
C ASP A 10 -10.84 -12.04 -11.86
N ILE A 11 -10.79 -10.92 -11.12
CA ILE A 11 -11.45 -10.78 -9.82
C ILE A 11 -12.79 -10.05 -9.98
N THR A 12 -13.87 -10.79 -9.79
CA THR A 12 -15.24 -10.26 -9.75
C THR A 12 -15.69 -9.93 -8.33
N THR A 13 -16.28 -8.76 -8.13
CA THR A 13 -16.81 -8.32 -6.83
C THR A 13 -18.00 -7.36 -6.99
N LEU A 14 -18.53 -6.84 -5.88
CA LEU A 14 -19.67 -5.92 -5.79
C LEU A 14 -19.28 -4.66 -5.01
N MET A 15 -19.94 -3.55 -5.30
CA MET A 15 -19.94 -2.35 -4.46
C MET A 15 -21.34 -1.78 -4.28
N TYR A 16 -21.55 -1.05 -3.18
CA TYR A 16 -22.78 -0.30 -2.94
C TYR A 16 -22.48 1.20 -2.87
N VAL A 17 -23.22 2.00 -3.64
CA VAL A 17 -23.00 3.46 -3.73
C VAL A 17 -24.29 4.23 -3.86
N ASP A 18 -24.27 5.50 -3.46
CA ASP A 18 -25.33 6.43 -3.81
C ASP A 18 -25.33 6.75 -5.31
N GLN A 19 -26.51 7.02 -5.85
CA GLN A 19 -26.70 7.35 -7.27
C GLN A 19 -25.90 8.58 -7.71
N VAL A 20 -25.65 9.50 -6.77
CA VAL A 20 -24.88 10.73 -6.98
C VAL A 20 -23.37 10.54 -6.86
N HIS A 21 -22.89 9.36 -6.47
CA HIS A 21 -21.46 9.09 -6.33
C HIS A 21 -20.75 9.25 -7.69
N ILE A 22 -19.61 9.94 -7.73
CA ILE A 22 -18.94 10.32 -8.98
C ILE A 22 -17.64 9.53 -9.13
N PHE A 23 -17.53 8.78 -10.22
CA PHE A 23 -16.36 8.01 -10.62
C PHE A 23 -15.64 8.70 -11.79
N SER A 24 -14.37 8.36 -11.99
CA SER A 24 -13.66 8.62 -13.25
C SER A 24 -13.82 7.42 -14.19
N ASN A 25 -14.33 7.64 -15.40
CA ASN A 25 -14.40 6.62 -16.44
C ASN A 25 -13.03 6.37 -17.08
N PHE A 26 -12.91 5.36 -17.96
CA PHE A 26 -11.64 5.04 -18.63
C PHE A 26 -11.05 6.18 -19.49
N ASN A 27 -11.90 7.12 -19.94
CA ASN A 27 -11.50 8.34 -20.66
C ASN A 27 -11.14 9.50 -19.72
N LYS A 28 -11.02 9.24 -18.41
CA LYS A 28 -10.75 10.22 -17.36
C LYS A 28 -11.82 11.31 -17.23
N GLN A 29 -13.04 11.04 -17.69
CA GLN A 29 -14.20 11.92 -17.52
C GLN A 29 -14.97 11.52 -16.26
N TRP A 30 -15.61 12.51 -15.63
CA TRP A 30 -16.43 12.30 -14.45
C TRP A 30 -17.81 11.78 -14.82
N VAL A 31 -18.22 10.69 -14.18
CA VAL A 31 -19.48 9.99 -14.43
C VAL A 31 -20.17 9.68 -13.11
N THR A 32 -21.48 9.94 -13.01
CA THR A 32 -22.25 9.58 -11.82
C THR A 32 -22.56 8.09 -11.82
N ALA A 33 -22.70 7.48 -10.64
CA ALA A 33 -23.07 6.08 -10.52
C ALA A 33 -24.40 5.78 -11.22
N ALA A 34 -25.35 6.70 -11.20
CA ALA A 34 -26.63 6.59 -11.90
C ALA A 34 -26.52 6.58 -13.44
N SER A 35 -25.44 7.12 -14.00
CA SER A 35 -25.23 7.16 -15.47
C SER A 35 -24.38 6.00 -16.00
N LEU A 36 -23.79 5.19 -15.11
CA LEU A 36 -23.08 3.98 -15.49
C LEU A 36 -24.04 2.96 -16.12
N LYS A 37 -23.51 2.22 -17.10
CA LYS A 37 -24.18 1.10 -17.79
C LYS A 37 -23.33 -0.15 -17.73
N THR A 38 -23.97 -1.31 -17.89
CA THR A 38 -23.26 -2.58 -18.10
C THR A 38 -22.34 -2.45 -19.32
N GLY A 39 -21.08 -2.84 -19.17
CA GLY A 39 -20.03 -2.70 -20.18
C GLY A 39 -19.15 -1.46 -19.99
N ASP A 40 -19.57 -0.47 -19.20
CA ASP A 40 -18.76 0.70 -18.91
C ASP A 40 -17.49 0.32 -18.13
N LYS A 41 -16.49 1.18 -18.22
CA LYS A 41 -15.22 1.03 -17.51
C LYS A 41 -14.92 2.23 -16.64
N ILE A 42 -14.58 1.97 -15.38
CA ILE A 42 -14.14 2.97 -14.40
C ILE A 42 -12.71 2.70 -13.95
N ILE A 43 -11.98 3.76 -13.60
CA ILE A 43 -10.56 3.69 -13.27
C ILE A 43 -10.40 3.49 -11.77
N ALA A 44 -9.71 2.41 -11.40
CA ALA A 44 -9.22 2.18 -10.05
C ALA A 44 -8.03 3.09 -9.76
N ARG A 45 -7.81 3.44 -8.49
CA ARG A 45 -6.73 4.36 -8.07
C ARG A 45 -5.33 3.87 -8.42
N ASN A 46 -5.14 2.56 -8.58
CA ASN A 46 -3.88 1.97 -9.05
C ASN A 46 -3.70 2.01 -10.58
N GLY A 47 -4.62 2.64 -11.32
CA GLY A 47 -4.63 2.70 -12.78
C GLY A 47 -5.30 1.51 -13.49
N SER A 48 -5.66 0.45 -12.77
CA SER A 48 -6.39 -0.68 -13.34
C SER A 48 -7.80 -0.28 -13.77
N GLN A 49 -8.36 -0.97 -14.77
CA GLN A 49 -9.72 -0.72 -15.25
C GLN A 49 -10.67 -1.74 -14.66
N ALA A 50 -11.79 -1.28 -14.09
CA ALA A 50 -12.90 -2.15 -13.73
C ALA A 50 -13.98 -2.12 -14.81
N SER A 51 -14.39 -3.29 -15.29
CA SER A 51 -15.53 -3.44 -16.19
C SER A 51 -16.81 -3.68 -15.38
N ILE A 52 -17.82 -2.86 -15.62
CA ILE A 52 -19.13 -2.98 -14.98
C ILE A 52 -19.91 -4.14 -15.61
N LEU A 53 -20.23 -5.14 -14.80
CA LEU A 53 -20.92 -6.35 -15.24
C LEU A 53 -22.44 -6.27 -15.04
N ARG A 54 -22.88 -5.60 -13.97
CA ARG A 54 -24.30 -5.48 -13.62
C ARG A 54 -24.51 -4.30 -12.68
N ILE A 55 -25.63 -3.59 -12.84
CA ILE A 55 -26.09 -2.54 -11.94
C ILE A 55 -27.52 -2.87 -11.53
N VAL A 56 -27.83 -2.79 -10.24
CA VAL A 56 -29.17 -3.02 -9.70
C VAL A 56 -29.51 -1.90 -8.72
N GLU A 57 -30.72 -1.36 -8.82
CA GLU A 57 -31.22 -0.43 -7.81
C GLU A 57 -31.64 -1.17 -6.56
N VAL A 58 -31.20 -0.66 -5.40
CA VAL A 58 -31.45 -1.25 -4.09
C VAL A 58 -32.30 -0.30 -3.28
N ASP A 59 -33.49 -0.77 -2.88
CA ASP A 59 -34.36 -0.05 -1.95
C ASP A 59 -33.86 -0.24 -0.51
N THR A 60 -33.28 0.82 0.04
CA THR A 60 -32.74 0.84 1.41
C THR A 60 -33.76 1.30 2.45
N ARG A 61 -35.01 1.61 2.06
CA ARG A 61 -36.06 2.07 2.98
C ARG A 61 -36.70 0.92 3.76
N LYS A 62 -36.68 -0.30 3.19
CA LYS A 62 -37.15 -1.55 3.84
C LYS A 62 -36.21 -2.71 3.46
N PRO A 63 -34.96 -2.70 3.93
CA PRO A 63 -33.97 -3.68 3.51
C PRO A 63 -34.28 -5.05 4.14
N ASN A 64 -34.20 -6.12 3.34
CA ASN A 64 -34.28 -7.47 3.88
C ASN A 64 -33.01 -7.80 4.70
N ALA A 65 -33.07 -8.83 5.56
CA ALA A 65 -31.96 -9.16 6.47
C ALA A 65 -30.65 -9.49 5.74
N GLU A 66 -30.73 -10.11 4.56
CA GLU A 66 -29.57 -10.45 3.74
C GLU A 66 -28.87 -9.19 3.19
N LEU A 67 -29.64 -8.22 2.70
CA LEU A 67 -29.14 -6.93 2.24
C LEU A 67 -28.52 -6.15 3.40
N VAL A 68 -29.14 -6.16 4.58
CA VAL A 68 -28.56 -5.54 5.78
C VAL A 68 -27.20 -6.16 6.12
N ALA A 69 -27.07 -7.48 6.04
CA ALA A 69 -25.80 -8.16 6.26
C ALA A 69 -24.74 -7.74 5.21
N LYS A 70 -25.09 -7.66 3.92
CA LYS A 70 -24.18 -7.23 2.85
C LYS A 70 -23.78 -5.75 2.94
N LEU A 71 -24.71 -4.87 3.33
CA LEU A 71 -24.41 -3.44 3.53
C LEU A 71 -23.53 -3.21 4.76
N ARG A 72 -23.71 -4.02 5.82
CA ARG A 72 -22.85 -4.03 7.01
C ARG A 72 -21.49 -4.69 6.73
N ASP A 73 -21.41 -5.55 5.71
CA ASP A 73 -20.13 -6.01 5.22
C ASP A 73 -19.37 -4.85 4.58
N VAL A 74 -18.45 -4.34 5.37
CA VAL A 74 -17.58 -3.24 5.02
C VAL A 74 -16.80 -3.54 3.74
N LYS A 75 -16.46 -4.81 3.46
CA LYS A 75 -15.76 -5.23 2.25
C LYS A 75 -16.60 -5.06 0.97
N LEU A 76 -17.89 -4.78 1.07
CA LEU A 76 -18.76 -4.54 -0.09
C LEU A 76 -19.24 -3.08 -0.12
N SER A 77 -19.65 -2.52 1.02
CA SER A 77 -20.17 -1.14 1.09
C SER A 77 -19.13 -0.06 0.78
N HIS A 78 -17.84 -0.36 0.94
CA HIS A 78 -16.76 0.61 0.77
C HIS A 78 -15.88 0.33 -0.46
N ASN A 79 -16.26 -0.64 -1.30
CA ASN A 79 -15.48 -0.97 -2.50
C ASN A 79 -15.42 0.17 -3.53
N HIS A 80 -16.33 1.13 -3.45
CA HIS A 80 -16.28 2.30 -4.32
C HIS A 80 -15.05 3.19 -4.09
N HIS A 81 -14.43 3.12 -2.91
CA HIS A 81 -13.20 3.86 -2.62
C HIS A 81 -11.96 3.32 -3.34
N PHE A 82 -12.03 2.13 -3.95
CA PHE A 82 -10.98 1.63 -4.84
C PHE A 82 -10.84 2.47 -6.11
N PHE A 83 -11.85 3.29 -6.43
CA PHE A 83 -11.94 4.07 -7.66
C PHE A 83 -11.53 5.51 -7.47
N VAL A 84 -11.19 6.16 -8.58
CA VAL A 84 -10.94 7.60 -8.63
C VAL A 84 -12.27 8.34 -8.53
N THR A 85 -12.43 9.22 -7.53
CA THR A 85 -13.70 9.87 -7.17
C THR A 85 -13.51 11.36 -6.87
N GLN A 86 -14.50 12.21 -7.19
CA GLN A 86 -14.39 13.68 -7.08
C GLN A 86 -14.45 14.24 -5.64
N GLN A 87 -14.96 13.48 -4.68
CA GLN A 87 -15.15 13.92 -3.29
C GLN A 87 -14.48 12.96 -2.30
N PRO A 88 -13.14 13.02 -2.14
CA PRO A 88 -12.51 12.38 -1.01
C PRO A 88 -12.96 13.08 0.29
N GLN A 89 -13.81 12.43 1.09
CA GLN A 89 -14.35 12.94 2.36
C GLN A 89 -13.42 12.79 3.58
N SER A 90 -12.19 12.27 3.49
CA SER A 90 -11.28 12.16 4.64
C SER A 90 -9.79 12.28 4.32
N ALA A 91 -9.00 12.80 5.25
CA ALA A 91 -7.54 12.89 5.19
C ALA A 91 -6.82 11.52 5.04
N LEU A 92 -7.53 10.40 5.26
CA LEU A 92 -7.05 9.03 4.99
C LEU A 92 -7.10 8.67 3.50
N GLU A 93 -7.60 9.56 2.65
CA GLU A 93 -7.70 9.38 1.18
C GLU A 93 -6.56 10.03 0.40
N VAL A 94 -5.60 10.66 1.08
CA VAL A 94 -4.29 11.01 0.49
C VAL A 94 -3.49 9.71 0.38
N SER A 95 -3.80 8.94 -0.64
CA SER A 95 -3.12 7.73 -1.07
C SER A 95 -1.73 8.09 -1.61
N CYS A 96 -0.76 7.18 -1.58
CA CYS A 96 0.28 7.21 -2.62
C CYS A 96 -0.44 6.82 -3.93
N GLU A 97 -1.12 7.80 -4.55
CA GLU A 97 -1.99 7.65 -5.72
C GLU A 97 -1.25 7.15 -6.96
N GLN A 98 0.08 7.16 -6.94
CA GLN A 98 0.93 6.61 -7.98
C GLN A 98 2.14 5.89 -7.37
N PRO A 99 2.61 4.79 -7.99
CA PRO A 99 3.92 4.22 -7.67
C PRO A 99 5.00 5.32 -7.73
N PRO A 100 5.97 5.32 -6.81
CA PRO A 100 7.07 6.27 -6.87
C PRO A 100 7.91 6.05 -8.14
N ASN A 101 8.40 7.14 -8.71
CA ASN A 101 9.30 7.10 -9.88
C ASN A 101 10.75 6.81 -9.49
N ASP A 102 11.11 7.03 -8.22
CA ASP A 102 12.44 6.70 -7.70
C ASP A 102 12.61 5.17 -7.65
N PRO A 103 13.67 4.60 -8.28
CA PRO A 103 13.87 3.17 -8.32
C PRO A 103 14.01 2.49 -6.96
N LEU A 104 14.63 3.17 -5.98
CA LEU A 104 14.81 2.64 -4.63
C LEU A 104 13.48 2.61 -3.87
N GLU A 105 12.64 3.64 -4.02
CA GLU A 105 11.29 3.70 -3.43
C GLU A 105 10.31 2.72 -4.10
N LEU A 106 10.51 2.38 -5.38
CA LEU A 106 9.63 1.48 -6.12
C LEU A 106 9.69 0.03 -5.61
N ILE A 107 10.86 -0.42 -5.15
CA ILE A 107 11.07 -1.78 -4.62
C ILE A 107 10.15 -2.09 -3.42
N PRO A 108 10.21 -1.35 -2.30
CA PRO A 108 9.35 -1.59 -1.14
C PRO A 108 7.88 -1.32 -1.46
N TYR A 109 7.56 -0.36 -2.34
CA TYR A 109 6.19 -0.13 -2.80
C TYR A 109 5.62 -1.40 -3.47
N GLN A 110 6.36 -1.99 -4.41
CA GLN A 110 5.92 -3.21 -5.12
C GLN A 110 5.83 -4.41 -4.17
N LEU A 111 6.79 -4.57 -3.25
CA LEU A 111 6.78 -5.63 -2.24
C LEU A 111 5.58 -5.51 -1.30
N ALA A 112 5.26 -4.29 -0.85
CA ALA A 112 4.06 -4.02 -0.07
C ALA A 112 2.77 -4.27 -0.87
N ASN A 113 2.80 -4.07 -2.20
CA ASN A 113 1.64 -4.32 -3.05
C ASN A 113 1.39 -5.81 -3.35
N LYS A 114 2.40 -6.67 -3.19
CA LYS A 114 2.25 -8.12 -3.38
C LYS A 114 1.31 -8.74 -2.33
N PRO A 115 0.49 -9.75 -2.70
CA PRO A 115 -0.17 -10.59 -1.70
C PRO A 115 0.89 -11.40 -0.94
N SER A 116 0.83 -11.40 0.39
CA SER A 116 1.73 -12.21 1.24
C SER A 116 1.09 -13.55 1.58
N TYR A 117 1.87 -14.62 1.49
CA TYR A 117 1.50 -15.99 1.83
C TYR A 117 2.47 -16.58 2.86
N LEU A 118 1.96 -17.40 3.76
CA LEU A 118 2.72 -18.26 4.67
C LEU A 118 3.44 -19.35 3.85
N PRO A 119 4.50 -19.99 4.39
CA PRO A 119 5.20 -21.09 3.72
C PRO A 119 4.31 -22.29 3.35
N ASN A 120 3.17 -22.45 4.04
CA ASN A 120 2.16 -23.46 3.74
C ASN A 120 1.22 -23.07 2.58
N GLY A 121 1.46 -21.92 1.93
CA GLY A 121 0.65 -21.41 0.82
C GLY A 121 -0.62 -20.66 1.24
N GLU A 122 -0.95 -20.60 2.53
CA GLU A 122 -2.10 -19.81 3.01
C GLU A 122 -1.78 -18.31 2.95
N PRO A 123 -2.73 -17.43 2.60
CA PRO A 123 -2.48 -16.00 2.68
C PRO A 123 -2.11 -15.61 4.13
N THR A 124 -1.06 -14.81 4.35
CA THR A 124 -0.66 -14.32 5.70
C THR A 124 -1.69 -13.36 6.33
N GLY A 125 -2.91 -13.30 5.78
CA GLY A 125 -3.89 -12.28 6.08
C GLY A 125 -3.45 -10.87 5.68
N HIS A 126 -3.94 -9.88 6.44
CA HIS A 126 -3.89 -8.44 6.13
C HIS A 126 -2.55 -7.75 6.43
N HIS A 127 -1.49 -8.50 6.76
CA HIS A 127 -0.33 -7.97 7.48
C HIS A 127 1.02 -8.36 6.85
N SER A 128 1.22 -8.03 5.58
CA SER A 128 2.59 -7.81 5.12
C SER A 128 3.09 -6.55 5.84
N GLY A 129 3.86 -6.70 6.91
CA GLY A 129 4.47 -5.59 7.65
C GLY A 129 5.19 -4.59 6.73
N PRO A 130 5.55 -3.39 7.24
CA PRO A 130 6.24 -2.41 6.42
C PRO A 130 7.47 -3.01 5.73
N TRP A 131 7.69 -2.60 4.49
CA TRP A 131 8.82 -2.97 3.63
C TRP A 131 9.70 -1.75 3.40
N VAL A 132 11.01 -1.95 3.40
CA VAL A 132 12.02 -0.92 3.15
C VAL A 132 13.08 -1.50 2.21
N ALA A 133 13.73 -0.64 1.43
CA ALA A 133 14.94 -0.95 0.70
C ALA A 133 16.08 -0.02 1.14
N ALA A 134 17.31 -0.52 1.09
CA ALA A 134 18.54 0.20 1.40
C ALA A 134 19.51 0.03 0.22
N LYS A 135 20.15 1.12 -0.19
CA LYS A 135 21.08 1.16 -1.31
C LYS A 135 22.44 1.66 -0.86
N TYR A 136 23.49 1.02 -1.37
CA TYR A 136 24.86 1.50 -1.35
C TYR A 136 25.40 1.50 -2.78
N VAL A 137 26.21 2.50 -3.13
CA VAL A 137 26.93 2.57 -4.40
C VAL A 137 28.41 2.64 -4.08
N ASP A 138 29.20 1.71 -4.62
CA ASP A 138 30.64 1.68 -4.38
C ASP A 138 31.39 2.76 -5.21
N GLU A 139 32.70 2.89 -4.98
CA GLU A 139 33.54 3.90 -5.64
C GLU A 139 33.65 3.73 -7.16
N VAL A 140 33.38 2.53 -7.68
CA VAL A 140 33.39 2.22 -9.11
C VAL A 140 31.98 2.28 -9.73
N GLY A 141 30.96 2.63 -8.94
CA GLY A 141 29.60 2.85 -9.39
C GLY A 141 28.71 1.60 -9.40
N ASN A 142 29.14 0.49 -8.81
CA ASN A 142 28.28 -0.68 -8.65
C ASN A 142 27.21 -0.41 -7.58
N GLU A 143 25.98 -0.76 -7.90
CA GLU A 143 24.83 -0.57 -7.03
C GLU A 143 24.50 -1.86 -6.28
N PHE A 144 24.42 -1.77 -4.95
CA PHE A 144 24.01 -2.85 -4.06
C PHE A 144 22.71 -2.47 -3.37
N ILE A 145 21.68 -3.32 -3.48
CA ILE A 145 20.38 -3.08 -2.86
C ILE A 145 20.01 -4.23 -1.92
N GLY A 146 19.81 -3.88 -0.66
CA GLY A 146 19.14 -4.69 0.35
C GLY A 146 17.66 -4.32 0.49
N TRP A 147 16.81 -5.26 0.87
CA TRP A 147 15.41 -4.98 1.18
C TRP A 147 14.89 -5.92 2.27
N GLY A 148 13.93 -5.43 3.05
CA GLY A 148 13.49 -6.14 4.24
C GLY A 148 12.07 -5.80 4.66
N ARG A 149 11.44 -6.77 5.33
CA ARG A 149 10.13 -6.62 5.97
C ARG A 149 10.31 -6.56 7.48
N ALA A 150 9.55 -5.68 8.13
CA ALA A 150 9.45 -5.73 9.57
C ALA A 150 8.88 -7.08 10.06
N ASN A 151 9.42 -7.56 11.17
CA ASN A 151 8.97 -8.75 11.89
C ASN A 151 9.13 -8.53 13.41
N ASP A 152 8.98 -9.59 14.20
CA ASP A 152 9.08 -9.51 15.67
C ASP A 152 10.48 -9.13 16.16
N ARG A 153 11.52 -9.38 15.36
CA ARG A 153 12.92 -9.14 15.71
C ARG A 153 13.47 -7.83 15.17
N HIS A 154 13.03 -7.39 13.99
CA HIS A 154 13.62 -6.30 13.20
C HIS A 154 12.56 -5.31 12.73
N CYS A 155 12.85 -4.02 12.74
CA CYS A 155 12.13 -3.07 11.89
C CYS A 155 12.46 -3.33 10.41
N ALA A 156 11.71 -2.70 9.51
CA ALA A 156 11.89 -2.93 8.08
C ALA A 156 13.25 -2.41 7.60
N GLU A 157 13.65 -1.26 8.16
CA GLU A 157 14.96 -0.62 8.00
C GLU A 157 16.08 -1.55 8.46
N ASP A 158 15.95 -2.16 9.65
CA ASP A 158 16.92 -3.15 10.17
C ASP A 158 17.07 -4.32 9.21
N ALA A 159 15.96 -4.90 8.75
CA ALA A 159 15.99 -6.04 7.84
C ALA A 159 16.60 -5.67 6.48
N ALA A 160 16.36 -4.46 5.97
CA ALA A 160 16.92 -4.00 4.70
C ALA A 160 18.42 -3.75 4.80
N VAL A 161 18.91 -3.21 5.92
CA VAL A 161 20.34 -3.00 6.16
C VAL A 161 21.08 -4.32 6.37
N ILE A 162 20.50 -5.28 7.10
CA ILE A 162 21.07 -6.63 7.26
C ILE A 162 21.23 -7.31 5.88
N ASP A 163 20.18 -7.30 5.06
CA ASP A 163 20.22 -7.87 3.71
C ASP A 163 21.21 -7.14 2.79
N LEU A 164 21.41 -5.82 2.99
CA LEU A 164 22.45 -5.06 2.29
C LEU A 164 23.86 -5.49 2.73
N LYS A 165 24.09 -5.66 4.04
CA LYS A 165 25.37 -6.11 4.61
C LYS A 165 25.79 -7.47 4.06
N ASP A 166 24.85 -8.38 3.89
CA ASP A 166 25.10 -9.72 3.33
C ASP A 166 25.51 -9.69 1.84
N LYS A 167 25.27 -8.59 1.13
CA LYS A 167 25.56 -8.41 -0.31
C LYS A 167 26.85 -7.64 -0.59
N VAL A 168 27.41 -6.97 0.41
CA VAL A 168 28.60 -6.15 0.26
C VAL A 168 29.79 -6.92 0.84
N ALA A 169 30.91 -6.93 0.10
CA ALA A 169 32.09 -7.69 0.51
C ALA A 169 32.75 -7.14 1.78
N ASP A 170 32.69 -5.82 1.97
CA ASP A 170 33.20 -5.13 3.16
C ASP A 170 32.11 -4.24 3.79
N VAL A 171 31.55 -4.73 4.89
CA VAL A 171 30.48 -4.05 5.63
C VAL A 171 30.97 -2.76 6.29
N SER A 172 32.28 -2.62 6.56
CA SER A 172 32.83 -1.41 7.19
C SER A 172 32.68 -0.17 6.30
N LEU A 173 32.48 -0.36 5.00
CA LEU A 173 32.20 0.70 4.04
C LEU A 173 30.79 1.28 4.20
N LEU A 174 29.87 0.61 4.90
CA LEU A 174 28.48 1.07 5.03
C LEU A 174 28.34 2.03 6.22
N THR A 175 27.89 3.25 5.94
CA THR A 175 27.76 4.34 6.92
C THR A 175 26.46 5.10 6.70
N GLN A 176 26.09 5.97 7.65
CA GLN A 176 24.89 6.82 7.49
C GLN A 176 25.00 7.82 6.33
N GLN A 177 26.19 8.09 5.79
CA GLN A 177 26.41 9.10 4.75
C GLN A 177 26.34 8.52 3.33
N ASN A 178 26.66 7.24 3.17
CA ASN A 178 26.79 6.59 1.85
C ASN A 178 25.76 5.48 1.61
N VAL A 179 24.92 5.18 2.60
CA VAL A 179 23.73 4.36 2.43
C VAL A 179 22.51 5.27 2.29
N THR A 180 21.62 4.94 1.37
CA THR A 180 20.29 5.56 1.25
C THR A 180 19.22 4.51 1.54
N ILE A 181 18.30 4.82 2.45
CA ILE A 181 17.21 3.96 2.90
C ILE A 181 15.90 4.61 2.48
N SER A 182 15.08 3.86 1.74
CA SER A 182 13.78 4.29 1.24
C SER A 182 12.80 4.63 2.36
N HIS A 183 11.65 5.19 2.00
CA HIS A 183 10.49 5.18 2.90
C HIS A 183 10.07 3.73 3.19
N ALA A 184 9.45 3.54 4.37
CA ALA A 184 8.81 2.28 4.68
C ALA A 184 7.41 2.25 4.06
N TYR A 185 7.16 1.31 3.15
CA TYR A 185 5.85 1.12 2.54
C TYR A 185 5.11 -0.02 3.21
N ILE A 186 3.89 0.25 3.63
CA ILE A 186 3.01 -0.74 4.23
C ILE A 186 1.73 -0.85 3.44
N ARG A 187 1.26 -2.08 3.31
CA ARG A 187 -0.10 -2.34 2.85
C ARG A 187 -1.08 -2.08 3.98
N LYS A 188 -1.85 -1.00 3.86
CA LYS A 188 -3.01 -0.76 4.71
C LYS A 188 -4.25 -1.29 4.01
N TYR A 189 -4.85 -2.30 4.62
CA TYR A 189 -6.24 -2.65 4.34
C TYR A 189 -7.10 -1.76 5.20
N SER A 190 -7.69 -0.74 4.60
CA SER A 190 -8.74 0.01 5.27
C SER A 190 -10.09 -0.67 4.99
N LYS A 191 -11.09 -0.29 5.78
CA LYS A 191 -12.50 -0.51 5.44
C LYS A 191 -12.81 -0.12 3.97
N ARG A 192 -12.00 0.77 3.37
CA ARG A 192 -12.09 1.38 2.03
C ARG A 192 -11.19 0.75 0.96
N GLY A 193 -10.57 -0.39 1.24
CA GLY A 193 -9.81 -1.15 0.25
C GLY A 193 -8.31 -1.28 0.49
N ARG A 194 -7.59 -1.72 -0.55
CA ARG A 194 -6.14 -1.98 -0.58
C ARG A 194 -5.42 -0.67 -0.90
N LEU A 195 -4.63 -0.17 0.04
CA LEU A 195 -3.82 1.04 -0.16
C LEU A 195 -2.38 0.75 0.28
N ILE A 196 -1.42 1.27 -0.49
CA ILE A 196 -0.03 1.34 -0.07
C ILE A 196 0.22 2.73 0.49
N ASN A 197 0.75 2.80 1.70
CA ASN A 197 1.02 4.06 2.39
C ASN A 197 2.44 4.01 2.96
N THR A 198 3.05 5.18 3.11
CA THR A 198 4.32 5.31 3.82
C THR A 198 4.10 5.29 5.33
N MET A 199 5.07 4.76 6.06
CA MET A 199 5.18 4.83 7.51
C MET A 199 6.52 5.48 7.85
N SER A 200 6.51 6.46 8.76
CA SER A 200 7.73 7.10 9.20
C SER A 200 8.53 6.20 10.15
N PRO A 201 9.87 6.27 10.11
CA PRO A 201 10.75 5.44 10.94
C PRO A 201 10.53 5.73 12.42
N CYS A 202 10.64 4.69 13.25
CA CYS A 202 10.57 4.86 14.70
C CYS A 202 11.83 5.56 15.25
N GLN A 203 11.75 6.08 16.48
CA GLN A 203 12.86 6.78 17.13
C GLN A 203 14.17 5.98 17.07
N TYR A 204 14.13 4.67 17.35
CA TYR A 204 15.31 3.82 17.24
C TYR A 204 15.93 3.84 15.83
N CYS A 205 15.13 3.61 14.78
CA CYS A 205 15.64 3.58 13.42
C CYS A 205 16.20 4.95 13.02
N ARG A 206 15.57 6.03 13.48
CA ARG A 206 16.09 7.39 13.32
C ARG A 206 17.45 7.57 13.97
N ASP A 207 17.61 7.16 15.22
CA ASP A 207 18.87 7.35 15.96
C ASP A 207 20.02 6.52 15.36
N ASN A 208 19.72 5.35 14.78
CA ASN A 208 20.73 4.40 14.30
C ASN A 208 21.03 4.47 12.80
N TYR A 209 20.12 5.02 11.99
CA TYR A 209 20.32 5.20 10.56
C TYR A 209 20.40 6.66 10.12
N GLY A 210 19.86 7.59 10.92
CA GLY A 210 20.08 9.03 10.78
C GLY A 210 19.95 9.53 9.34
N MET A 211 21.06 10.03 8.80
CA MET A 211 21.15 10.63 7.47
C MET A 211 20.87 9.66 6.32
N ALA A 212 20.94 8.35 6.56
CA ALA A 212 20.62 7.37 5.55
C ALA A 212 19.12 7.31 5.25
N LEU A 213 18.24 7.80 6.14
CA LEU A 213 16.80 7.73 5.97
C LEU A 213 16.27 8.81 5.03
N ASN A 214 15.51 8.41 4.00
CA ASN A 214 14.78 9.35 3.14
C ASN A 214 13.61 10.04 3.84
N ASP A 215 13.05 9.47 4.92
CA ASP A 215 11.96 10.10 5.71
C ASP A 215 12.51 10.88 6.91
N SER A 216 12.42 12.20 6.85
CA SER A 216 12.82 13.12 7.91
C SER A 216 11.77 13.33 9.02
N ARG A 217 10.71 12.51 9.08
CA ARG A 217 9.68 12.54 10.15
C ARG A 217 9.84 11.39 11.15
N VAL A 218 9.27 11.54 12.35
CA VAL A 218 9.32 10.52 13.42
C VAL A 218 7.99 9.78 13.47
N GLY A 219 8.03 8.46 13.36
CA GLY A 219 6.91 7.58 13.65
C GLY A 219 6.93 7.05 15.08
N ASN A 220 5.77 6.64 15.58
CA ASN A 220 5.65 6.00 16.90
C ASN A 220 5.77 4.47 16.75
N SER A 221 6.65 3.86 17.54
CA SER A 221 6.69 2.40 17.73
C SER A 221 6.92 2.09 19.21
N ASN A 222 6.00 1.34 19.80
CA ASN A 222 6.07 0.94 21.21
C ASN A 222 6.69 -0.46 21.38
N VAL A 223 7.30 -1.01 20.32
CA VAL A 223 7.83 -2.37 20.32
C VAL A 223 9.34 -2.36 20.57
N VAL A 224 9.73 -2.93 21.70
CA VAL A 224 11.14 -3.26 21.99
C VAL A 224 11.51 -4.49 21.17
N LYS A 225 12.58 -4.40 20.37
CA LYS A 225 13.04 -5.49 19.51
C LYS A 225 14.50 -5.84 19.82
N ALA A 226 14.84 -7.12 19.78
CA ALA A 226 16.15 -7.62 20.21
C ALA A 226 17.20 -7.71 19.09
N GLY A 227 16.80 -7.74 17.81
CA GLY A 227 17.72 -7.89 16.68
C GLY A 227 18.09 -6.59 15.98
N ARG A 228 18.16 -5.50 16.74
CA ARG A 228 18.36 -4.19 16.14
C ARG A 228 19.74 -4.07 15.50
N ASP A 229 19.81 -3.30 14.42
CA ASP A 229 21.06 -3.01 13.71
C ASP A 229 21.28 -1.49 13.62
N HIS A 230 22.46 -1.09 13.16
CA HIS A 230 22.86 0.30 12.99
C HIS A 230 23.82 0.46 11.82
N LEU A 231 23.91 1.72 11.35
CA LEU A 231 25.01 2.18 10.51
C LEU A 231 25.89 3.12 11.33
N PRO A 232 27.22 2.94 11.30
CA PRO A 232 28.13 3.88 11.94
C PRO A 232 27.99 5.27 11.32
N ILE A 233 28.20 6.27 12.16
CA ILE A 233 28.41 7.65 11.71
C ILE A 233 29.83 7.69 11.14
N ALA A 234 29.94 7.95 9.83
CA ALA A 234 31.23 8.16 9.16
C ALA A 234 31.96 9.38 9.73
#